data_AF-A0A8J4U0Z3-F1
#
_entry.id   AF-A0A8J4U0Z3-F1
#
_cell.length_a   1.000
_cell.length_b   1.000
_cell.length_c   1.000
_cell.angle_alpha   90.00
_cell.angle_beta   90.00
_cell.angle_gamma   90.00
#
_symmetry.space_group_name_H-M   'P 1'
#
loop_
_entity.id
_entity.type
_entity.pdbx_description
1 polymer ?
#
loop_
_entity_poly.entity_id
_entity_poly.type
_entity_poly.pdbx_seq_one_letter_code
_entity_poly.pdbx_strand_id
1 'polypeptide(L)'
;VVLKNTAEAVIVPLKDGVSSLNRVYEALIKADVDPVTGQCSNYDYIREQIVQAHQHLEQSEQMASSGLKSLDENLERLIQDEGKLEQEMNDTKQTLDNLRTEQASNEKLLRDSQGALELARRNLNSTIRTLQDQEKRKKDAEIVTGVGAGLLAIPIIGWIV
;
A
#
# COMPACT_ATOMS: atom_id res chain seq x y z
N VAL A 1 -14.92 -12.61 -20.21
CA VAL A 1 -16.24 -13.23 -20.50
C VAL A 1 -17.27 -12.17 -20.90
N VAL A 2 -17.45 -11.09 -20.13
CA VAL A 2 -18.43 -10.02 -20.41
C VAL A 2 -18.29 -9.38 -21.80
N LEU A 3 -17.10 -8.90 -22.18
CA LEU A 3 -16.87 -8.25 -23.48
C LEU A 3 -17.14 -9.15 -24.70
N LYS A 4 -16.83 -10.46 -24.57
CA LYS A 4 -17.08 -11.43 -25.66
C LYS A 4 -18.58 -11.63 -25.87
N ASN A 5 -19.34 -11.71 -24.78
CA ASN A 5 -20.79 -11.87 -24.83
C ASN A 5 -21.47 -10.60 -25.37
N THR A 6 -20.99 -9.41 -25.00
CA THR A 6 -21.48 -8.14 -25.56
C THR A 6 -21.20 -8.03 -27.06
N ALA A 7 -19.99 -8.38 -27.50
CA ALA A 7 -19.63 -8.33 -28.92
C ALA A 7 -20.52 -9.27 -29.75
N GLU A 8 -20.75 -10.49 -29.28
CA GLU A 8 -21.64 -11.45 -29.95
C GLU A 8 -23.10 -10.96 -30.00
N ALA A 9 -23.60 -10.39 -28.90
CA ALA A 9 -24.94 -9.81 -28.82
C ALA A 9 -25.16 -8.60 -29.74
N VAL A 10 -24.09 -7.90 -30.14
CA VAL A 10 -24.13 -6.81 -31.15
C VAL A 10 -24.00 -7.36 -32.57
N ILE A 11 -23.06 -8.28 -32.79
CA ILE A 11 -22.73 -8.79 -34.13
C ILE A 11 -23.88 -9.57 -34.75
N VAL A 12 -24.61 -10.36 -33.95
CA VAL A 12 -25.71 -11.20 -34.47
C VAL A 12 -26.84 -10.34 -35.07
N PRO A 13 -27.47 -9.41 -34.32
CA PRO A 13 -28.50 -8.54 -34.90
C PRO A 13 -27.95 -7.64 -36.01
N LEU A 14 -26.72 -7.13 -35.90
CA LEU A 14 -26.12 -6.34 -36.98
C LEU A 14 -26.05 -7.11 -38.30
N LYS A 15 -25.59 -8.36 -38.25
CA LYS A 15 -25.50 -9.24 -39.42
C LYS A 15 -26.89 -9.52 -40.01
N ASP A 16 -27.89 -9.76 -39.16
CA ASP A 16 -29.26 -10.02 -39.59
C ASP A 16 -29.89 -8.77 -40.23
N GLY A 17 -29.65 -7.59 -39.67
CA GLY A 17 -30.06 -6.30 -40.24
C GLY A 17 -29.45 -6.05 -41.62
N VAL A 18 -28.13 -6.26 -41.76
CA VAL A 18 -27.43 -6.16 -43.06
C VAL A 18 -27.96 -7.18 -44.06
N SER A 19 -28.28 -8.40 -43.60
CA SER A 19 -28.84 -9.45 -44.46
C SER A 19 -30.24 -9.08 -44.97
N SER A 20 -31.09 -8.49 -44.13
CA SER A 20 -32.39 -7.97 -44.53
C SER A 20 -32.25 -6.82 -45.53
N LEU A 21 -31.28 -5.91 -45.34
CA LEU A 21 -30.98 -4.86 -46.33
C LEU A 21 -30.52 -5.44 -47.67
N ASN A 22 -29.69 -6.48 -47.66
CA ASN A 22 -29.29 -7.16 -48.90
C ASN A 22 -30.49 -7.78 -49.62
N ARG A 23 -31.45 -8.37 -48.89
CA ARG A 23 -32.71 -8.89 -49.46
C ARG A 23 -33.58 -7.78 -50.05
N VAL A 24 -33.62 -6.60 -49.44
CA VAL A 24 -34.30 -5.42 -50.01
C VAL A 24 -33.65 -5.05 -51.35
N TYR A 25 -32.31 -4.97 -51.39
CA TYR A 25 -31.57 -4.66 -52.60
C TYR A 25 -31.86 -5.67 -53.74
N GLU A 26 -31.80 -6.97 -53.43
CA GLU A 26 -32.12 -8.01 -54.40
C GLU A 26 -33.58 -7.95 -54.90
N ALA A 27 -34.52 -7.64 -54.00
CA ALA A 27 -35.92 -7.49 -54.36
C ALA A 27 -36.17 -6.26 -55.23
N LEU A 28 -35.50 -5.14 -54.95
CA LEU A 28 -35.59 -3.93 -55.77
C LEU A 28 -35.05 -4.15 -57.19
N ILE A 29 -33.98 -4.95 -57.36
CA ILE A 29 -33.47 -5.30 -58.69
C ILE A 29 -34.49 -6.14 -59.47
N LYS A 30 -35.20 -7.03 -58.79
CA LYS A 30 -36.18 -7.95 -59.38
C LYS A 30 -37.59 -7.36 -59.45
N ALA A 31 -37.78 -6.13 -58.97
CA ALA A 31 -39.07 -5.49 -58.87
C ALA A 31 -39.61 -5.21 -60.28
N ASP A 32 -40.79 -5.75 -60.56
CA ASP A 32 -41.56 -5.40 -61.74
C ASP A 32 -42.67 -4.44 -61.31
N VAL A 33 -42.71 -3.28 -61.94
CA VAL A 33 -43.66 -2.22 -61.65
C VAL A 33 -44.62 -2.13 -62.83
N ASP A 34 -45.89 -2.41 -62.56
CA ASP A 34 -46.93 -2.31 -63.57
C ASP A 34 -47.02 -0.84 -64.07
N PRO A 35 -46.83 -0.59 -65.37
CA PRO A 35 -46.73 0.78 -65.89
C PRO A 35 -48.05 1.55 -65.90
N VAL A 36 -49.18 0.89 -65.67
CA VAL A 36 -50.52 1.50 -65.70
C VAL A 36 -51.01 1.81 -64.28
N THR A 37 -50.80 0.88 -63.36
CA THR A 37 -51.27 0.94 -61.96
C THR A 37 -50.19 1.42 -61.00
N GLY A 38 -48.91 1.37 -61.40
CA GLY A 38 -47.76 1.70 -60.56
C GLY A 38 -47.52 0.69 -59.44
N GLN A 39 -48.21 -0.46 -59.44
CA GLN A 39 -48.07 -1.47 -58.41
C GLN A 39 -46.80 -2.29 -58.62
N CYS A 40 -46.07 -2.51 -57.54
CA CYS A 40 -44.86 -3.31 -57.51
C CYS A 40 -45.19 -4.71 -56.99
N SER A 41 -44.83 -5.74 -57.76
CA SER A 41 -45.17 -7.14 -57.47
C SER A 41 -44.61 -7.67 -56.14
N ASN A 42 -43.55 -7.06 -55.61
CA ASN A 42 -42.90 -7.47 -54.36
C ASN A 42 -42.88 -6.37 -53.28
N TYR A 43 -43.80 -5.40 -53.37
CA TYR A 43 -43.90 -4.29 -52.41
C TYR A 43 -43.94 -4.75 -50.95
N ASP A 44 -44.84 -5.68 -50.62
CA ASP A 44 -45.03 -6.15 -49.24
C ASP A 44 -43.77 -6.83 -48.69
N TYR A 45 -43.09 -7.62 -49.53
CA TYR A 45 -41.83 -8.25 -49.16
C TYR A 45 -40.73 -7.22 -48.89
N ILE A 46 -40.57 -6.22 -49.76
CA ILE A 46 -39.60 -5.13 -49.56
C ILE A 46 -39.90 -4.40 -48.25
N ARG A 47 -41.17 -4.07 -48.00
CA ARG A 47 -41.61 -3.39 -46.79
C ARG A 47 -41.31 -4.22 -45.54
N GLU A 48 -41.59 -5.52 -45.55
CA GLU A 48 -41.28 -6.42 -44.45
C GLU A 48 -39.78 -6.48 -44.17
N GLN A 49 -38.94 -6.63 -45.21
CA GLN A 49 -37.49 -6.68 -45.04
C GLN A 49 -36.91 -5.36 -44.52
N ILE A 50 -37.48 -4.21 -44.89
CA ILE A 50 -37.11 -2.91 -44.32
C ILE A 50 -37.44 -2.85 -42.82
N VAL A 51 -38.62 -3.32 -42.41
CA VAL A 51 -39.01 -3.36 -41.00
C VAL A 51 -38.10 -4.29 -40.20
N GLN A 52 -37.79 -5.48 -40.74
CA GLN A 52 -36.86 -6.41 -40.10
C GLN A 52 -35.45 -5.82 -39.98
N ALA A 53 -34.95 -5.16 -41.03
CA ALA A 53 -33.66 -4.49 -40.99
C ALA A 53 -33.61 -3.42 -39.89
N HIS A 54 -34.66 -2.59 -39.79
CA HIS A 54 -34.76 -1.58 -38.75
C HIS A 54 -34.71 -2.21 -37.34
N GLN A 55 -35.53 -3.22 -37.08
CA GLN A 55 -35.60 -3.88 -35.77
C GLN A 55 -34.25 -4.50 -35.36
N HIS A 56 -33.59 -5.21 -36.27
CA HIS A 56 -32.29 -5.82 -35.99
C HIS A 56 -31.19 -4.79 -35.75
N LEU A 57 -31.17 -3.69 -36.51
CA LEU A 57 -30.20 -2.61 -36.33
C LEU A 57 -30.42 -1.85 -35.02
N GLU A 58 -31.68 -1.55 -34.68
CA GLU A 58 -32.04 -0.93 -33.40
C GLU A 58 -31.64 -1.83 -32.22
N GLN A 59 -31.89 -3.14 -32.31
CA GLN A 59 -31.45 -4.08 -31.28
C GLN A 59 -29.93 -4.11 -31.15
N SER A 60 -29.20 -4.13 -32.28
CA SER A 60 -27.72 -4.06 -32.28
C SER A 60 -27.22 -2.79 -31.59
N GLU A 61 -27.83 -1.64 -31.90
CA GLU A 61 -27.46 -0.35 -31.31
C GLU A 61 -27.71 -0.34 -29.80
N GLN A 62 -28.86 -0.81 -29.35
CA GLN A 62 -29.20 -0.89 -27.93
C GLN A 62 -28.21 -1.77 -27.16
N MET A 63 -27.84 -2.93 -27.73
CA MET A 63 -26.85 -3.83 -27.12
C MET A 63 -25.46 -3.19 -27.07
N ALA A 64 -25.06 -2.47 -28.12
CA ALA A 64 -23.78 -1.77 -28.15
C ALA A 64 -23.75 -0.64 -27.11
N SER A 65 -24.81 0.14 -27.01
CA SER A 65 -24.94 1.23 -26.04
C SER A 65 -24.92 0.71 -24.60
N SER A 66 -25.67 -0.35 -24.30
CA SER A 66 -25.65 -0.99 -22.99
C SER A 66 -24.28 -1.57 -22.64
N GLY A 67 -23.62 -2.19 -23.63
CA GLY A 67 -22.27 -2.70 -23.49
C GLY A 67 -21.24 -1.61 -23.16
N LEU A 68 -21.29 -0.50 -23.90
CA LEU A 68 -20.41 0.65 -23.66
C LEU A 68 -20.65 1.28 -22.30
N LYS A 69 -21.92 1.45 -21.89
CA LYS A 69 -22.26 1.96 -20.56
C LYS A 69 -21.70 1.07 -19.45
N SER A 70 -21.83 -0.25 -19.57
CA SER A 70 -21.26 -1.17 -18.59
C SER A 70 -19.73 -1.11 -18.54
N LEU A 71 -19.08 -0.93 -19.70
CA LEU A 71 -17.63 -0.76 -19.77
C LEU A 71 -17.20 0.52 -19.06
N ASP A 72 -17.90 1.63 -19.30
CA ASP A 72 -17.65 2.94 -18.69
C ASP A 72 -17.78 2.86 -17.16
N GLU A 73 -18.88 2.29 -16.64
CA GLU A 73 -19.07 2.08 -15.20
C GLU A 73 -17.96 1.22 -14.57
N ASN A 74 -17.46 0.21 -15.28
CA ASN A 74 -16.36 -0.62 -14.78
C ASN A 74 -15.03 0.14 -14.79
N LEU A 75 -14.81 0.99 -15.79
CA LEU A 75 -13.62 1.81 -15.90
C LEU A 75 -13.59 2.88 -14.81
N GLU A 76 -14.72 3.53 -14.53
CA GLU A 76 -14.86 4.46 -13.40
C GLU A 76 -14.52 3.80 -12.07
N ARG A 77 -15.02 2.58 -11.82
CA ARG A 77 -14.68 1.81 -10.62
C ARG A 77 -13.18 1.50 -10.53
N LEU A 78 -12.58 1.07 -11.65
CA LEU A 78 -11.15 0.79 -11.72
C LEU A 78 -10.31 2.03 -11.39
N ILE A 79 -10.69 3.21 -11.90
CA ILE A 79 -10.01 4.48 -11.60
C ILE A 79 -10.13 4.83 -10.12
N GLN A 80 -11.31 4.63 -9.52
CA GLN A 80 -11.51 4.86 -8.08
C GLN A 80 -10.66 3.91 -7.23
N ASP A 81 -10.62 2.63 -7.58
CA ASP A 81 -9.82 1.63 -6.88
C ASP A 81 -8.33 1.92 -7.01
N GLU A 82 -7.86 2.34 -8.20
CA GLU A 82 -6.47 2.76 -8.43
C GLU A 82 -6.10 3.95 -7.53
N GLY A 83 -6.93 5.00 -7.50
CA GLY A 83 -6.68 6.16 -6.66
C GLY A 83 -6.65 5.82 -5.17
N LYS A 84 -7.53 4.93 -4.72
CA LYS A 84 -7.52 4.43 -3.34
C LYS A 84 -6.25 3.64 -3.03
N LEU A 85 -5.83 2.77 -3.93
CA LEU A 85 -4.61 1.97 -3.76
C LEU A 85 -3.36 2.84 -3.73
N GLU A 86 -3.30 3.88 -4.57
CA GLU A 86 -2.20 4.85 -4.56
C GLU A 86 -2.12 5.59 -3.22
N GLN A 87 -3.27 5.99 -2.66
CA GLN A 87 -3.33 6.61 -1.33
C GLN A 87 -2.84 5.64 -0.25
N GLU A 88 -3.35 4.41 -0.21
CA GLU A 88 -2.94 3.39 0.77
C GLU A 88 -1.44 3.08 0.67
N MET A 89 -0.89 3.05 -0.54
CA MET A 89 0.54 2.86 -0.77
C MET A 89 1.37 4.02 -0.19
N ASN A 90 0.94 5.26 -0.42
CA ASN A 90 1.61 6.44 0.11
C ASN A 90 1.57 6.49 1.65
N ASP A 91 0.42 6.20 2.24
CA ASP A 91 0.25 6.15 3.70
C ASP A 91 1.12 5.04 4.33
N THR A 92 1.17 3.87 3.69
CA THR A 92 2.01 2.75 4.12
C THR A 92 3.49 3.11 4.03
N LYS A 93 3.91 3.76 2.95
CA LYS A 93 5.29 4.22 2.77
C LYS A 93 5.70 5.24 3.83
N GLN A 94 4.84 6.22 4.10
CA GLN A 94 5.08 7.21 5.15
C GLN A 94 5.19 6.54 6.53
N THR A 95 4.31 5.59 6.83
CA THR A 95 4.35 4.82 8.08
C THR A 95 5.66 4.04 8.21
N LEU A 96 6.11 3.41 7.12
CA LEU A 96 7.37 2.66 7.10
C LEU A 96 8.59 3.58 7.36
N ASP A 97 8.62 4.75 6.75
CA ASP A 97 9.72 5.71 6.95
C ASP A 97 9.74 6.28 8.38
N ASN A 98 8.56 6.52 8.97
CA ASN A 98 8.45 6.89 10.38
C ASN A 98 8.99 5.79 11.30
N LEU A 99 8.58 4.54 11.08
CA LEU A 99 9.04 3.39 11.88
C LEU A 99 10.56 3.19 11.77
N ARG A 100 11.14 3.39 10.58
CA ARG A 100 12.60 3.34 10.40
C ARG A 100 13.30 4.43 11.19
N THR A 101 12.73 5.63 11.22
CA THR A 101 13.27 6.76 11.99
C THR A 101 13.21 6.48 13.50
N GLU A 102 12.08 5.96 13.98
CA GLU A 102 11.92 5.54 15.38
C GLU A 102 12.89 4.42 15.76
N GLN A 103 13.06 3.42 14.89
CA GLN A 103 14.03 2.35 15.10
C GLN A 103 15.44 2.90 15.25
N ALA A 104 15.88 3.78 14.34
CA ALA A 104 17.21 4.39 14.41
C ALA A 104 17.41 5.21 15.70
N SER A 105 16.38 5.94 16.12
CA SER A 105 16.37 6.70 17.39
C SER A 105 16.48 5.77 18.60
N ASN A 106 15.70 4.69 18.64
CA ASN A 106 15.72 3.71 19.71
C ASN A 106 17.06 2.98 19.80
N GLU A 107 17.67 2.63 18.67
CA GLU A 107 19.00 2.04 18.65
C GLU A 107 20.07 3.01 19.18
N LYS A 108 19.95 4.31 18.89
CA LYS A 108 20.84 5.32 19.45
C LYS A 108 20.66 5.43 20.97
N LEU A 109 19.42 5.53 21.45
CA LEU A 109 19.09 5.57 22.88
C LEU A 109 19.61 4.33 23.61
N LEU A 110 19.50 3.15 22.99
CA LEU A 110 20.02 1.91 23.54
C LEU A 110 21.56 1.95 23.68
N ARG A 111 22.26 2.43 22.65
CA ARG A 111 23.73 2.61 22.68
C ARG A 111 24.14 3.60 23.77
N ASP A 112 23.46 4.74 23.86
CA ASP A 112 23.73 5.77 24.86
C ASP A 112 23.50 5.24 26.29
N SER A 113 22.40 4.50 26.50
CA SER A 113 22.08 3.88 27.79
C SER A 113 23.10 2.82 28.20
N GLN A 114 23.55 1.99 27.25
CA GLN A 114 24.62 1.01 27.50
C GLN A 114 25.93 1.69 27.91
N GLY A 115 26.30 2.79 27.24
CA GLY A 115 27.46 3.58 27.61
C GLY A 115 27.35 4.20 29.01
N ALA A 116 26.19 4.75 29.35
CA ALA A 116 25.92 5.30 30.68
C ALA A 116 25.98 4.23 31.78
N LEU A 117 25.44 3.04 31.51
CA LEU A 117 25.51 1.90 32.43
C LEU A 117 26.96 1.44 32.66
N GLU A 118 27.77 1.40 31.61
CA GLU A 118 29.18 1.02 31.72
C GLU A 118 29.97 2.05 32.54
N LEU A 119 29.75 3.35 32.31
CA LEU A 119 30.33 4.43 33.11
C LEU A 119 29.92 4.33 34.58
N ALA A 120 28.63 4.10 34.85
CA ALA A 120 28.12 3.91 36.21
C ALA A 120 28.78 2.72 36.91
N ARG A 121 28.95 1.58 36.22
CA ARG A 121 29.67 0.41 36.75
C ARG A 121 31.13 0.71 37.06
N ARG A 122 31.84 1.43 36.17
CA ARG A 122 33.25 1.83 36.40
C ARG A 122 33.36 2.76 37.61
N ASN A 123 32.48 3.75 37.71
CA ASN A 123 32.44 4.68 38.84
C ASN A 123 32.16 3.95 40.16
N LEU A 124 31.18 3.04 40.18
CA LEU A 124 30.87 2.22 41.37
C LEU A 124 32.09 1.42 41.83
N ASN A 125 32.77 0.72 40.89
CA ASN A 125 33.98 -0.03 41.21
C ASN A 125 35.11 0.85 41.74
N SER A 126 35.28 2.05 41.18
CA SER A 126 36.25 3.05 41.66
C SER A 126 35.93 3.52 43.08
N THR A 127 34.66 3.82 43.37
CA THR A 127 34.20 4.20 44.71
C THR A 127 34.40 3.08 45.72
N ILE A 128 34.09 1.82 45.36
CA ILE A 128 34.34 0.66 46.22
C ILE A 128 35.84 0.55 46.55
N ARG A 129 36.73 0.66 45.56
CA ARG A 129 38.18 0.64 45.79
C ARG A 129 38.63 1.78 46.70
N THR A 130 38.11 2.98 46.49
CA THR A 130 38.43 4.15 47.30
C THR A 130 37.98 3.96 48.76
N LEU A 131 36.80 3.38 48.97
CA LEU A 131 36.31 3.04 50.31
C LEU A 131 37.20 2.00 50.99
N GLN A 132 37.63 0.96 50.27
CA GLN A 132 38.55 -0.05 50.81
C GLN A 132 39.91 0.55 51.20
N ASP A 133 40.45 1.44 50.37
CA ASP A 133 41.71 2.14 50.65
C ASP A 133 41.58 3.07 51.87
N GLN A 134 40.44 3.77 52.00
CA GLN A 134 40.17 4.59 53.18
C GLN A 134 40.01 3.75 54.45
N GLU A 135 39.33 2.61 54.37
CA GLU A 135 39.17 1.69 55.49
C GLU A 135 40.53 1.11 55.92
N LYS A 136 41.38 0.76 54.96
CA LYS A 136 42.75 0.31 55.22
C LYS A 136 43.58 1.41 55.88
N ARG A 137 43.53 2.64 55.36
CA ARG A 137 44.22 3.80 55.97
C ARG A 137 43.73 4.09 57.39
N LYS A 138 42.43 3.90 57.66
CA LYS A 138 41.88 4.05 59.01
C LYS A 138 42.46 2.98 59.95
N LYS A 139 42.48 1.72 59.54
CA LYS A 139 43.10 0.63 60.31
C LYS A 139 44.61 0.86 60.53
N ASP A 140 45.33 1.27 59.48
CA ASP A 140 46.75 1.58 59.57
C ASP A 140 47.01 2.77 60.50
N ALA A 141 46.17 3.82 60.46
CA ALA A 141 46.25 4.94 61.38
C ALA A 141 45.93 4.54 62.83
N GLU A 142 44.94 3.68 63.06
CA GLU A 142 44.66 3.11 64.39
C GLU A 142 45.85 2.28 64.92
N ILE A 143 46.50 1.48 64.06
CA ILE A 143 47.71 0.72 64.42
C ILE A 143 48.89 1.64 64.72
N VAL A 144 49.15 2.65 63.89
CA VAL A 144 50.23 3.63 64.10
C VAL A 144 49.99 4.46 65.36
N THR A 145 48.73 4.77 65.69
CA THR A 145 48.39 5.45 66.96
C THR A 145 48.63 4.55 68.16
N GLY A 146 48.36 3.23 68.03
CA GLY A 146 48.70 2.22 69.04
C GLY A 146 50.21 2.04 69.27
N VAL A 147 51.02 2.13 68.20
CA VAL A 147 52.49 2.06 68.30
C VAL A 147 53.10 3.40 68.77
N GLY A 148 52.49 4.54 68.40
CA GLY A 148 52.87 5.87 68.87
C GLY A 148 52.65 6.07 70.37
N ALA A 149 51.60 5.46 70.94
CA ALA A 149 51.41 5.40 72.39
C ALA A 149 52.48 4.54 73.10
N GLY A 150 53.05 3.53 72.42
CA GLY A 150 54.14 2.70 72.95
C GLY A 150 55.51 3.38 72.96
N LEU A 151 55.75 4.34 72.06
CA LEU A 151 57.00 5.11 72.00
C LEU A 151 57.00 6.37 72.87
N LEU A 152 55.83 6.87 73.30
CA LEU A 152 55.72 7.95 74.28
C LEU A 152 55.88 7.48 75.74
N ALA A 153 56.02 6.17 75.96
CA ALA A 153 56.25 5.56 77.27
C ALA A 153 57.71 5.20 77.53
N ILE A 154 58.69 5.94 76.97
CA ILE A 154 60.08 5.87 77.44
C ILE A 154 60.21 6.86 78.61
N PRO A 155 60.37 6.39 79.86
CA PRO A 155 60.62 7.29 80.98
C PRO A 155 62.04 7.85 80.87
N ILE A 156 62.16 9.16 80.79
CA ILE A 156 63.40 9.89 81.03
C ILE A 156 63.69 9.84 82.53
N ILE A 157 64.38 8.80 82.98
CA ILE A 157 65.03 8.70 84.30
C ILE A 157 66.28 7.82 84.06
N GLY A 158 67.53 8.23 84.24
CA GLY A 158 68.16 9.44 84.71
C GLY A 158 69.67 9.15 84.85
N TRP A 159 70.51 10.18 84.76
CA TRP A 159 71.68 10.36 85.63
C TRP A 159 72.16 11.80 85.51
N ILE A 160 71.73 12.60 86.50
CA ILE A 160 72.50 13.71 87.05
C ILE A 160 73.64 13.08 87.84
N VAL A 161 74.89 13.24 87.38
CA VAL A 161 76.03 13.81 88.13
C VAL A 161 77.01 14.39 87.11
#